data_AF-A0A9X8YRE4-F1
#
_entry.id   AF-A0A9X8YRE4-F1
#
_cell.length_a   1.000
_cell.length_b   1.000
_cell.length_c   1.000
_cell.angle_alpha   90.00
_cell.angle_beta   90.00
_cell.angle_gamma   90.00
#
_symmetry.space_group_name_H-M   'P 1'
#
loop_
_entity.id
_entity.type
_entity.pdbx_description
1 polymer ?
#
loop_
_entity_poly.entity_id
_entity_poly.type
_entity_poly.pdbx_seq_one_letter_code
_entity_poly.pdbx_strand_id
1 'polypeptide(L)' 'QHCVALCAKGLVCEADTLGSHGYVYLAIYPTPATTS' A
#
# COMPACT_ATOMS: atom_id res chain seq x y z
N GLN A 1 6.94 5.78 12.18
CA GLN A 1 5.91 5.73 11.13
C GLN A 1 6.64 5.54 9.81
N HIS A 2 6.31 4.48 9.07
CA HIS A 2 7.00 4.11 7.84
C HIS A 2 5.99 3.37 6.96
N CYS A 3 5.44 4.06 5.97
CA CYS A 3 4.54 3.47 4.98
C CYS A 3 5.39 2.81 3.89
N VAL A 4 5.07 1.56 3.55
CA VAL A 4 5.71 0.81 2.46
C VAL A 4 4.69 0.62 1.34
N ALA A 5 5.11 0.85 0.10
CA ALA A 5 4.30 0.60 -1.09
C ALA A 5 4.89 -0.58 -1.90
N LEU A 6 4.03 -1.53 -2.27
CA LEU A 6 4.36 -2.67 -3.13
C LEU A 6 3.46 -2.68 -4.35
N CYS A 7 4.03 -2.94 -5.53
CA CYS A 7 3.27 -3.05 -6.77
C CYS A 7 3.31 -4.50 -7.27
N ALA A 8 2.15 -5.12 -7.44
CA ALA A 8 2.04 -6.48 -7.97
C ALA A 8 0.69 -6.67 -8.67
N LYS A 9 0.68 -7.42 -9.78
CA LYS A 9 -0.54 -7.81 -10.50
C LYS A 9 -1.46 -6.63 -10.89
N GLY A 10 -0.88 -5.49 -11.24
CA GLY A 10 -1.66 -4.28 -11.58
C GLY A 10 -2.34 -3.60 -10.39
N LEU A 11 -1.90 -3.92 -9.17
CA LEU A 11 -2.35 -3.29 -7.94
C LEU A 11 -1.17 -2.63 -7.22
N VAL A 12 -1.48 -1.59 -6.46
CA VAL A 12 -0.64 -0.98 -5.43
C VAL A 12 -1.18 -1.43 -4.08
N CYS A 13 -0.28 -1.78 -3.17
CA CYS A 13 -0.58 -2.06 -1.77
C CYS A 13 0.29 -1.14 -0.90
N GLU A 14 -0.35 -0.28 -0.13
CA GLU A 14 0.28 0.51 0.92
C GLU A 14 0.05 -0.16 2.27
N ALA A 15 1.11 -0.26 3.06
CA ALA A 15 1.08 -0.85 4.39
C ALA A 15 1.76 0.06 5.43
N ASP A 16 1.08 0.31 6.55
CA ASP A 16 1.66 0.99 7.72
C ASP A 16 1.15 0.34 9.01
N THR A 17 2.00 0.29 10.05
CA THR A 17 1.61 -0.20 11.37
C THR A 17 0.94 0.86 12.23
N LEU A 18 1.11 2.14 11.87
CA LEU A 18 0.64 3.32 12.61
C LEU A 18 1.03 3.31 14.10
N GLY A 19 2.09 2.59 14.48
CA GLY A 19 2.50 2.44 15.88
C GLY A 19 1.47 1.68 16.74
N SER A 20 0.64 0.83 16.15
CA SER A 20 -0.46 0.13 16.85
C SER A 20 -0.01 -1.03 17.75
N HIS A 21 1.26 -1.44 17.70
CA HIS A 21 1.81 -2.56 18.49
C HIS A 21 1.08 -3.90 18.30
N GLY A 22 0.50 -4.15 17.12
CA GLY A 22 -0.17 -5.41 16.84
C GLY A 22 -0.95 -5.48 15.53
N TYR A 23 -1.14 -4.35 14.84
CA TYR A 23 -1.89 -4.29 13.59
C TYR A 23 -1.07 -3.71 12.45
N VAL A 24 -1.43 -4.14 11.24
CA VAL A 24 -0.96 -3.56 9.98
C VAL A 24 -2.20 -3.08 9.22
N TYR A 25 -2.17 -1.82 8.82
CA TYR A 25 -3.21 -1.19 8.03
C TYR A 25 -2.80 -1.26 6.57
N LEU A 26 -3.72 -1.80 5.74
CA LEU A 26 -3.48 -2.07 4.33
C LEU A 26 -4.49 -1.28 3.48
N ALA A 27 -4.00 -0.56 2.48
CA ALA A 27 -4.81 -0.02 1.40
C ALA A 27 -4.36 -0.68 0.09
N ILE A 28 -5.30 -1.33 -0.62
CA ILE A 28 -5.03 -2.00 -1.90
C ILE A 28 -5.93 -1.38 -2.95
N TYR A 29 -5.32 -0.88 -4.03
CA TYR A 29 -6.03 -0.21 -5.11
C TYR A 29 -5.34 -0.44 -6.46
N PRO A 30 -6.03 -0.25 -7.60
CA PRO A 30 -5.42 -0.43 -8.92
C PRO A 30 -4.21 0.47 -9.13
N THR A 31 -3.17 -0.03 -9.80
CA THR A 31 -2.09 0.82 -10.28
C THR A 31 -2.68 1.88 -11.23
N PRO A 32 -2.40 3.19 -11.02
CA PRO A 32 -2.89 4.23 -11.91
C PRO A 32 -2.48 3.91 -13.35
N ALA A 33 -3.43 4.00 -14.28
CA ALA A 33 -3.11 3.89 -15.69
C ALA A 33 -2.12 5.02 -16.04
N THR A 34 -0.96 4.67 -16.59
CA THR A 34 -0.06 5.69 -17.15
C THR A 34 -0.76 6.26 -18.37
N THR A 35 -1.41 7.40 -18.22
CA THR A 35 -1.89 8.18 -19.36
C THR A 35 -0.67 8.65 -20.13
N SER A 36 -0.44 8.05 -21.30
CA SER A 36 0.56 8.47 -22.28
C SER A 36 0.25 9.85 -22.83
#